data_AF-A0A6N2HS92-F1
#
_entry.id   AF-A0A6N2HS92-F1
#
_cell.length_a   1.000
_cell.length_b   1.000
_cell.length_c   1.000
_cell.angle_alpha   90.00
_cell.angle_beta   90.00
_cell.angle_gamma   90.00
#
_symmetry.space_group_name_H-M   'P 1'
#
loop_
_entity.id
_entity.type
_entity.pdbx_description
1 polymer ?
#
loop_
_entity_poly.entity_id
_entity_poly.type
_entity_poly.pdbx_seq_one_letter_code
_entity_poly.pdbx_strand_id
1 'polypeptide(L)'
;MTDSGSDRSGILRSGRLGRASAEVREAEGRRVLRIGARSTAVDDRTRVVHRSGRFALSRRVVVLRPDRPVFTHRYRLPWRLTLAPYLEAAYDRWSAEADDPGLGLVEVLGGTDDRR
;
A
#
# COMPACT_ATOMS: atom_id res chain seq x y z
N MET A 1 0.59 30.62 22.47
CA MET A 1 1.43 29.42 22.33
C MET A 1 0.58 28.21 22.65
N THR A 2 -0.01 27.59 21.63
CA THR A 2 -0.24 26.14 21.42
C THR A 2 -1.03 26.08 20.11
N ASP A 3 -0.34 26.22 18.99
CA ASP A 3 -0.91 26.01 17.67
C ASP A 3 -1.03 24.49 17.48
N SER A 4 -2.23 23.96 17.72
CA SER A 4 -2.60 22.56 17.50
C SER A 4 -3.49 22.44 16.26
N GLY A 5 -3.14 23.14 15.19
CA GLY A 5 -3.60 22.83 13.84
C GLY A 5 -2.77 21.68 13.27
N SER A 6 -2.94 20.45 13.79
CA SER A 6 -2.43 19.26 13.11
C SER A 6 -3.19 19.12 11.80
N ASP A 7 -2.57 19.66 10.76
CA ASP A 7 -3.04 19.75 9.39
C ASP A 7 -3.39 18.35 8.84
N ARG A 8 -4.68 17.99 8.94
CA ARG A 8 -5.24 16.77 8.36
C ARG A 8 -5.54 16.94 6.85
N SER A 9 -5.19 18.08 6.25
CA SER A 9 -5.61 18.48 4.91
C SER A 9 -4.91 17.74 3.75
N GLY A 10 -3.87 16.94 4.01
CA GLY A 10 -3.10 16.25 2.97
C GLY A 10 -3.26 14.73 2.91
N ILE A 11 -3.99 14.07 3.82
CA ILE A 11 -4.04 12.60 3.83
C ILE A 11 -4.98 12.09 2.74
N LEU A 12 -4.43 11.38 1.75
CA LEU A 12 -5.19 10.76 0.66
C LEU A 12 -5.72 9.37 1.05
N ARG A 13 -4.94 8.62 1.84
CA ARG A 13 -5.33 7.30 2.35
C ARG A 13 -4.57 6.96 3.61
N SER A 14 -5.23 6.30 4.57
CA SER A 14 -4.57 5.74 5.75
C SER A 14 -5.11 4.34 6.06
N GLY A 15 -4.30 3.52 6.73
CA GLY A 15 -4.69 2.15 7.10
C GLY A 15 -3.53 1.35 7.67
N ARG A 16 -3.61 0.02 7.57
CA ARG A 16 -2.55 -0.90 8.01
C ARG A 16 -2.10 -1.81 6.88
N LEU A 17 -0.78 -1.98 6.74
CA LEU A 17 -0.16 -3.01 5.92
C LEU A 17 0.44 -4.08 6.84
N GLY A 18 -0.32 -5.15 7.04
CA GLY A 18 0.00 -6.16 8.06
C GLY A 18 0.03 -5.52 9.45
N ARG A 19 1.22 -5.48 10.08
CA ARG A 19 1.40 -4.87 11.40
C ARG A 19 1.78 -3.38 11.36
N ALA A 20 2.19 -2.85 10.22
CA ALA A 20 2.63 -1.46 10.11
C ALA A 20 1.46 -0.53 9.78
N SER A 21 1.44 0.66 10.38
CA SER A 21 0.59 1.77 9.90
C SER A 21 1.10 2.20 8.53
N ALA A 22 0.18 2.48 7.62
CA ALA A 22 0.48 2.95 6.28
C ALA A 22 -0.36 4.17 5.95
N GLU A 23 0.25 5.13 5.28
CA GLU A 23 -0.36 6.40 4.94
C GLU A 23 0.17 6.89 3.59
N VAL A 24 -0.73 7.41 2.78
CA VAL A 24 -0.40 8.20 1.60
C VAL A 24 -0.93 9.59 1.86
N ARG A 25 -0.05 10.58 1.74
CA ARG A 25 -0.41 11.98 1.86
C ARG A 25 0.17 12.80 0.71
N GLU A 26 -0.44 13.92 0.42
CA GLU A 26 0.13 14.96 -0.41
C GLU A 26 0.92 15.93 0.48
N ALA A 27 2.15 16.21 0.09
CA ALA A 27 3.03 17.18 0.75
C ALA A 27 3.88 17.85 -0.33
N GLU A 28 3.89 19.18 -0.36
CA GLU A 28 4.69 19.96 -1.32
C GLU A 28 4.43 19.57 -2.79
N GLY A 29 3.16 19.29 -3.14
CA GLY A 29 2.77 18.86 -4.49
C GLY A 29 3.25 17.46 -4.88
N ARG A 30 3.68 16.65 -3.91
CA ARG A 30 4.13 15.27 -4.13
C ARG A 30 3.34 14.31 -3.26
N ARG A 31 3.13 13.09 -3.77
CA ARG A 31 2.59 12.00 -2.95
C ARG A 31 3.72 11.41 -2.12
N VAL A 32 3.52 11.29 -0.82
CA VAL A 32 4.47 10.67 0.11
C VAL A 32 3.81 9.42 0.67
N LEU A 33 4.44 8.28 0.43
CA LEU A 33 4.11 7.02 1.06
C LEU A 33 4.89 6.90 2.37
N ARG A 34 4.19 6.69 3.48
CA ARG A 34 4.76 6.31 4.77
C ARG A 34 4.28 4.91 5.15
N ILE A 35 5.21 4.04 5.55
CA ILE A 35 4.90 2.74 6.13
C ILE A 35 5.79 2.53 7.37
N GLY A 36 5.14 2.49 8.54
CA GLY A 36 5.84 2.52 9.83
C GLY A 36 6.75 3.76 9.92
N ALA A 37 8.01 3.56 10.27
CA ALA A 37 9.01 4.63 10.38
C ALA A 37 9.64 5.05 9.04
N ARG A 38 9.33 4.38 7.93
CA ARG A 38 9.94 4.64 6.62
C ARG A 38 9.01 5.47 5.75
N SER A 39 9.56 6.39 4.98
CA SER A 39 8.83 7.16 3.99
C SER A 39 9.56 7.21 2.66
N THR A 40 8.82 7.44 1.58
CA THR A 40 9.36 7.71 0.24
C THR A 40 8.41 8.63 -0.52
N ALA A 41 8.98 9.55 -1.30
CA ALA A 41 8.21 10.34 -2.25
C ALA A 41 7.89 9.51 -3.50
N VAL A 42 6.72 9.72 -4.06
CA VAL A 42 6.20 9.13 -5.29
C VAL A 42 5.86 10.28 -6.23
N ASP A 43 6.47 10.24 -7.41
CA ASP A 43 6.28 11.18 -8.50
C ASP A 43 6.13 10.45 -9.84
N ASP A 44 6.08 11.20 -10.94
CA ASP A 44 5.95 10.72 -12.32
C ASP A 44 7.03 9.70 -12.74
N ARG A 45 8.20 9.73 -12.12
CA ARG A 45 9.30 8.79 -12.38
C ARG A 45 9.25 7.54 -11.50
N THR A 46 8.29 7.48 -10.59
CA THR A 46 8.22 6.42 -9.59
C THR A 46 7.24 5.35 -10.03
N ARG A 47 7.72 4.11 -10.15
CA ARG A 47 6.87 2.94 -10.40
C ARG A 47 6.53 2.27 -9.08
N VAL A 48 5.24 2.21 -8.76
CA VAL A 48 4.74 1.50 -7.57
C VAL A 48 4.11 0.18 -8.03
N VAL A 49 4.52 -0.92 -7.40
CA VAL A 49 4.09 -2.26 -7.76
C VAL A 49 3.61 -3.02 -6.53
N HIS A 50 2.41 -3.57 -6.60
CA HIS A 50 1.95 -4.59 -5.68
C HIS A 50 2.34 -5.97 -6.20
N ARG A 51 2.91 -6.81 -5.33
CA ARG A 51 3.26 -8.19 -5.65
C ARG A 51 2.64 -9.15 -4.67
N SER A 52 1.86 -10.08 -5.20
CA SER A 52 1.47 -11.29 -4.49
C SER A 52 2.59 -12.35 -4.58
N GLY A 53 3.00 -12.89 -3.44
CA GLY A 53 3.96 -14.00 -3.39
C GLY A 53 3.34 -15.32 -3.85
N ARG A 54 4.20 -16.29 -4.22
CA ARG A 54 3.85 -17.59 -4.82
C ARG A 54 2.79 -18.41 -4.07
N PHE A 55 2.58 -18.18 -2.77
CA PHE A 55 1.63 -18.93 -1.93
C PHE A 55 0.53 -18.06 -1.30
N ALA A 56 0.25 -16.86 -1.82
CA ALA A 56 -0.72 -15.89 -1.28
C ALA A 56 -0.49 -15.41 0.18
N LEU A 57 0.42 -16.03 0.93
CA LEU A 57 0.74 -15.75 2.33
C LEU A 57 1.66 -14.54 2.55
N SER A 58 2.26 -14.01 1.48
CA SER A 58 3.12 -12.83 1.54
C SER A 58 2.79 -11.90 0.40
N ARG A 59 2.60 -10.63 0.72
CA ARG A 59 2.38 -9.55 -0.25
C ARG A 59 3.47 -8.50 -0.08
N ARG A 60 3.74 -7.75 -1.14
CA ARG A 60 4.80 -6.73 -1.14
C ARG A 60 4.32 -5.49 -1.87
N VAL A 61 4.60 -4.33 -1.28
CA VAL A 61 4.59 -3.06 -2.00
C VAL A 61 6.04 -2.73 -2.34
N VAL A 62 6.32 -2.52 -3.62
CA VAL A 62 7.64 -2.17 -4.15
C VAL A 62 7.52 -0.81 -4.81
N VAL A 63 8.36 0.13 -4.41
CA VAL A 63 8.49 1.46 -5.01
C VAL A 63 9.86 1.53 -5.66
N LEU A 64 9.85 1.69 -6.98
CA LEU A 64 11.03 1.76 -7.83
C LEU A 64 11.15 3.17 -8.37
N ARG A 65 12.33 3.76 -8.24
CA ARG A 65 12.65 5.06 -8.82
C ARG A 65 14.09 5.04 -9.32
N PRO A 66 14.38 5.62 -10.49
CA PRO A 66 15.76 5.82 -10.92
C PRO A 66 16.57 6.55 -9.84
N ASP A 67 17.81 6.13 -9.64
CA ASP A 67 18.77 6.77 -8.74
C ASP A 67 18.41 6.76 -7.25
N ARG A 68 17.44 5.94 -6.83
CA ARG A 68 17.09 5.74 -5.43
C ARG A 68 17.10 4.25 -5.05
N PRO A 69 17.48 3.91 -3.81
CA PRO A 69 17.32 2.56 -3.31
C PRO A 69 15.87 2.09 -3.40
N VAL A 70 15.68 0.83 -3.79
CA VAL A 70 14.35 0.23 -3.87
C VAL A 70 13.69 0.25 -2.49
N PHE A 71 12.51 0.86 -2.40
CA PHE A 71 11.69 0.79 -1.21
C PHE A 71 10.77 -0.42 -1.33
N THR A 72 11.02 -1.45 -0.51
CA THR A 72 10.14 -2.62 -0.42
C THR A 72 9.57 -2.75 0.99
N HIS A 73 8.26 -2.97 1.07
CA HIS A 73 7.58 -3.37 2.29
C HIS A 73 6.88 -4.70 2.08
N ARG A 74 7.22 -5.71 2.90
CA ARG A 74 6.58 -7.03 2.88
C ARG A 74 5.56 -7.08 4.02
N TYR A 75 4.37 -7.58 3.72
CA TYR A 75 3.33 -7.78 4.70
C TYR A 75 2.60 -9.10 4.47
N ARG A 76 1.82 -9.51 5.45
CA ARG A 76 0.94 -10.68 5.38
C ARG A 76 -0.48 -10.21 5.67
N LEU A 77 -1.45 -10.79 4.96
CA LEU A 77 -2.83 -10.63 5.37
C LEU A 77 -3.12 -11.45 6.64
N PRO A 78 -4.13 -11.05 7.42
CA PRO A 78 -4.75 -11.95 8.38
C PRO A 78 -5.09 -13.30 7.75
N TRP A 79 -4.96 -14.38 8.53
CA TRP A 79 -5.20 -15.74 8.03
C TRP A 79 -6.61 -15.90 7.44
N ARG A 80 -7.61 -15.25 8.03
CA ARG A 80 -9.01 -15.28 7.59
C ARG A 80 -9.14 -14.81 6.14
N LEU A 81 -8.53 -13.68 5.81
CA LEU A 81 -8.51 -13.12 4.45
C LEU A 81 -7.59 -13.90 3.50
N THR A 82 -6.65 -14.68 4.05
CA THR A 82 -5.80 -15.56 3.22
C THR A 82 -6.52 -16.84 2.82
N LEU A 83 -7.44 -17.33 3.66
CA LEU A 83 -8.24 -18.53 3.40
C LEU A 83 -9.57 -18.24 2.70
N ALA A 84 -10.05 -16.99 2.68
CA ALA A 84 -11.30 -16.61 2.03
C ALA A 84 -11.45 -17.16 0.59
N PRO A 85 -10.43 -17.10 -0.30
CA PRO A 85 -10.53 -17.69 -1.64
C PRO A 85 -10.76 -19.20 -1.68
N TYR A 86 -10.44 -19.92 -0.61
CA TYR A 86 -10.60 -21.38 -0.51
C TYR A 86 -11.87 -21.78 0.25
N LEU A 87 -12.44 -20.86 1.03
CA LEU A 87 -13.62 -21.11 1.86
C LEU A 87 -14.92 -20.65 1.18
N GLU A 88 -14.84 -19.66 0.29
CA GLU A 88 -15.99 -19.10 -0.42
C GLU A 88 -15.80 -19.21 -1.93
N ALA A 89 -16.62 -20.03 -2.58
CA ALA A 89 -16.63 -20.18 -4.04
C ALA A 89 -16.98 -18.89 -4.79
N ALA A 90 -17.61 -17.92 -4.10
CA ALA A 90 -17.96 -16.61 -4.63
C ALA A 90 -16.94 -15.51 -4.28
N TYR A 91 -15.81 -15.85 -3.65
CA TYR A 91 -14.77 -14.89 -3.31
C TYR A 91 -14.02 -14.45 -4.57
N ASP A 92 -14.53 -13.39 -5.18
CA ASP A 92 -14.05 -12.86 -6.44
C ASP A 92 -12.92 -11.83 -6.27
N ARG A 93 -12.43 -11.32 -7.40
CA ARG A 93 -11.32 -10.36 -7.44
C ARG A 93 -11.65 -9.05 -6.73
N TRP A 94 -12.86 -8.54 -6.89
CA TRP A 94 -13.28 -7.28 -6.27
C TRP A 94 -13.34 -7.40 -4.74
N SER A 95 -13.80 -8.54 -4.23
CA SER A 95 -13.77 -8.86 -2.80
C SER A 95 -12.32 -8.93 -2.28
N ALA A 96 -11.42 -9.55 -3.03
CA ALA A 96 -10.00 -9.62 -2.69
C ALA A 96 -9.27 -8.26 -2.71
N GLU A 97 -9.70 -7.34 -3.59
CA GLU A 97 -9.20 -5.97 -3.68
C GLU A 97 -9.69 -5.09 -2.52
N ALA A 98 -10.97 -5.23 -2.14
CA ALA A 98 -11.53 -4.58 -0.95
C ALA A 98 -10.82 -5.00 0.34
N ASP A 99 -10.41 -6.27 0.42
CA ASP A 99 -9.77 -6.87 1.58
C ASP A 99 -8.24 -6.70 1.62
N ASP A 100 -7.60 -6.21 0.54
CA ASP A 100 -6.15 -5.94 0.53
C ASP A 100 -5.83 -4.45 0.70
N PRO A 101 -5.42 -3.99 1.89
CA PRO A 101 -5.03 -2.61 2.09
C PRO A 101 -3.84 -2.17 1.23
N GLY A 102 -3.01 -3.11 0.73
CA GLY A 102 -1.92 -2.78 -0.18
C GLY A 102 -2.35 -2.53 -1.61
N LEU A 103 -3.42 -3.18 -2.10
CA LEU A 103 -3.92 -2.90 -3.46
C LEU A 103 -4.49 -1.49 -3.53
N GLY A 104 -5.39 -1.14 -2.61
CA GLY A 104 -5.96 0.20 -2.57
C GLY A 104 -4.92 1.31 -2.27
N LEU A 105 -3.79 0.96 -1.64
CA LEU A 105 -2.70 1.92 -1.43
C LEU A 105 -1.87 2.13 -2.70
N VAL A 106 -1.61 1.06 -3.46
CA VAL A 106 -0.93 1.13 -4.75
C VAL A 106 -1.78 1.87 -5.79
N GLU A 107 -3.10 1.67 -5.79
CA GLU A 107 -4.04 2.38 -6.66
C GLU A 107 -4.00 3.90 -6.46
N VAL A 108 -4.05 4.37 -5.20
CA VAL A 108 -3.94 5.81 -4.88
C VAL A 108 -2.59 6.39 -5.31
N LEU A 109 -1.55 5.57 -5.36
CA LEU A 109 -0.22 5.96 -5.84
C LEU A 109 -0.06 5.84 -7.37
N GLY A 110 -1.10 5.42 -8.10
CA GLY A 110 -1.05 5.22 -9.56
C GLY A 110 -0.20 4.02 -10.00
N GLY A 111 0.01 3.05 -9.11
CA GLY A 111 0.81 1.87 -9.38
C GLY A 111 0.03 0.71 -10.01
N THR A 112 0.70 -0.44 -10.16
CA THR A 112 0.10 -1.64 -10.78
C THR A 112 0.24 -2.87 -9.88
N ASP A 113 -0.65 -3.85 -10.06
CA ASP A 113 -0.50 -5.20 -9.49
C ASP A 113 0.17 -6.13 -10.53
N ASP A 114 1.13 -6.95 -10.10
CA ASP A 114 1.81 -7.95 -10.94
C ASP A 114 0.96 -9.19 -11.24
N ARG A 115 -0.28 -9.28 -10.75
CA ARG A 115 -1.29 -10.23 -11.26
C ARG A 115 -1.77 -9.80 -12.65
N ARG A 116 -0.93 -10.02 -13.65
CA ARG A 116 -1.29 -9.91 -15.08
C ARG A 116 -0.98 -11.21 -15.80
#